data_AF-A0A928J377-F1
#
_entry.id   AF-A0A928J377-F1
#
_cell.length_a   1.000
_cell.length_b   1.000
_cell.length_c   1.000
_cell.angle_alpha   90.00
_cell.angle_beta   90.00
_cell.angle_gamma   90.00
#
_symmetry.space_group_name_H-M   'P 1'
#
loop_
_entity.id
_entity.type
_entity.pdbx_description
1 polymer ?
#
loop_
_entity_poly.entity_id
_entity_poly.type
_entity_poly.pdbx_seq_one_letter_code
_entity_poly.pdbx_strand_id
1 'polypeptide(L)'
;MNMDKKTYARYVEARAPRSPIVKDCVRAFLVGGGICLAAEGVIQLLLGVTEITRDEASAWTSILLVAVAILLTAIGVFDNIAQFAGGGTLLPITGFANAVASPAIDSHSEGLVLGIGAKIFTVAGPVLLYGTAAGTVYGIIYWICTLIWA
;
A
#
# COMPACT_ATOMS: atom_id res chain seq x y z
N MET A 1 29.21 5.92 -27.61
CA MET A 1 29.30 4.45 -27.53
C MET A 1 27.87 3.92 -27.38
N ASN A 2 27.21 3.52 -28.47
CA ASN A 2 25.85 2.98 -28.41
C ASN A 2 25.95 1.49 -28.07
N MET A 3 25.80 1.17 -26.79
CA MET A 3 25.79 -0.21 -26.31
C MET A 3 24.46 -0.87 -26.68
N ASP A 4 24.52 -2.00 -27.40
CA ASP A 4 23.35 -2.83 -27.68
C ASP A 4 22.67 -3.27 -26.37
N LYS A 5 21.32 -3.32 -26.36
CA LYS A 5 20.52 -3.62 -25.15
C LYS A 5 20.96 -4.91 -24.47
N LYS A 6 21.37 -5.93 -25.22
CA LYS A 6 21.84 -7.21 -24.64
C LYS A 6 23.21 -7.08 -23.98
N THR A 7 24.12 -6.31 -24.57
CA THR A 7 25.46 -6.08 -24.02
C THR A 7 25.37 -5.23 -22.75
N TYR A 8 24.47 -4.24 -22.72
CA TYR A 8 24.20 -3.46 -21.53
C TYR A 8 23.59 -4.31 -20.41
N ALA A 9 22.60 -5.17 -20.72
CA ALA A 9 21.99 -6.07 -19.74
C ALA A 9 23.01 -7.00 -19.09
N ARG A 10 23.89 -7.64 -19.88
CA ARG A 10 24.98 -8.49 -19.37
C ARG A 10 25.99 -7.71 -18.52
N TYR A 11 26.28 -6.47 -18.89
CA TYR A 11 27.20 -5.61 -18.14
C TYR A 11 26.63 -5.23 -16.77
N VAL A 12 25.32 -4.94 -16.70
CA VAL A 12 24.60 -4.67 -15.45
C VAL A 12 24.51 -5.94 -14.61
N GLU A 13 24.15 -7.07 -15.20
CA GLU A 13 24.02 -8.35 -14.49
C GLU A 13 25.34 -8.85 -13.90
N ALA A 14 26.47 -8.56 -14.56
CA ALA A 14 27.81 -8.89 -14.07
C ALA A 14 28.29 -7.96 -12.94
N ARG A 15 27.73 -6.76 -12.80
CA ARG A 15 28.11 -5.77 -11.77
C ARG A 15 27.08 -5.59 -10.65
N ALA A 16 25.83 -5.99 -10.87
CA ALA A 16 24.77 -5.90 -9.88
C ALA A 16 24.93 -7.03 -8.85
N PRO A 17 25.11 -6.72 -7.56
CA PRO A 17 25.09 -7.75 -6.53
C PRO A 17 23.72 -8.44 -6.55
N ARG A 18 23.69 -9.78 -6.49
CA ARG A 18 22.44 -10.53 -6.35
C ARG A 18 21.78 -10.10 -5.04
N SER A 19 20.56 -9.56 -5.10
CA SER A 19 19.80 -9.23 -3.90
C SER A 19 19.63 -10.50 -3.07
N PRO A 20 19.82 -10.45 -1.74
CA PRO A 20 19.62 -11.61 -0.88
C PRO A 20 18.12 -11.88 -0.70
N ILE A 21 17.48 -12.45 -1.74
CA ILE A 21 16.03 -12.65 -1.85
C ILE A 21 15.43 -13.23 -0.57
N VAL A 22 16.04 -14.28 -0.01
CA VAL A 22 15.55 -14.93 1.22
C VAL A 22 15.55 -13.98 2.42
N LYS A 23 16.59 -13.16 2.57
CA LYS A 23 16.71 -12.20 3.66
C LYS A 23 15.68 -11.07 3.52
N ASP A 24 15.46 -10.60 2.30
CA ASP A 24 14.49 -9.54 2.01
C ASP A 24 13.06 -10.06 2.20
N CYS A 25 12.76 -11.30 1.79
CA CYS A 25 11.48 -11.94 2.06
C CYS A 25 11.21 -12.13 3.55
N VAL A 26 12.18 -12.60 4.34
CA VAL A 26 12.02 -12.76 5.79
C VAL A 26 11.77 -11.41 6.47
N ARG A 27 12.52 -10.37 6.09
CA ARG A 27 12.30 -9.00 6.59
C ARG A 27 10.91 -8.47 6.22
N ALA A 28 10.50 -8.65 4.97
CA ALA A 28 9.18 -8.23 4.50
C ALA A 28 8.06 -8.94 5.26
N PHE A 29 8.19 -10.25 5.50
CA PHE A 29 7.24 -11.03 6.28
C PHE A 29 7.15 -10.55 7.75
N LEU A 30 8.30 -10.34 8.40
CA LEU A 30 8.33 -9.89 9.80
C LEU A 30 7.75 -8.49 9.98
N VAL A 31 8.07 -7.55 9.08
CA VAL A 31 7.54 -6.19 9.18
C VAL A 31 6.06 -6.15 8.80
N GLY A 32 5.67 -6.77 7.68
CA GLY A 32 4.27 -6.83 7.26
C GLY A 32 3.40 -7.54 8.28
N GLY A 33 3.86 -8.70 8.78
CA GLY A 33 3.20 -9.44 9.85
C GLY A 33 3.13 -8.66 11.17
N GLY A 34 4.17 -7.90 11.51
CA GLY A 34 4.18 -7.01 12.67
C GLY A 34 3.15 -5.89 12.58
N ILE A 35 3.00 -5.27 11.40
CA ILE A 35 1.97 -4.26 11.14
C ILE A 35 0.57 -4.86 11.28
N CYS A 36 0.34 -6.05 10.71
CA CYS A 36 -0.94 -6.75 10.83
C CYS A 36 -1.25 -7.15 12.29
N LEU A 37 -0.24 -7.59 13.06
CA LEU A 37 -0.41 -7.91 14.47
C LEU A 37 -0.75 -6.66 15.29
N ALA A 38 -0.11 -5.52 14.99
CA ALA A 38 -0.46 -4.24 15.60
C ALA A 38 -1.90 -3.82 15.26
N ALA A 39 -2.33 -4.01 14.01
CA ALA A 39 -3.70 -3.75 13.58
C ALA A 39 -4.72 -4.61 14.37
N GLU A 40 -4.49 -5.92 14.46
CA GLU A 40 -5.36 -6.80 15.25
C GLU A 40 -5.39 -6.39 16.73
N GLY A 41 -4.24 -5.98 17.30
CA GLY A 41 -4.17 -5.46 18.67
C GLY A 41 -5.05 -4.22 18.89
N VAL A 42 -5.07 -3.29 17.93
CA VAL A 42 -5.95 -2.10 17.99
C VAL A 42 -7.41 -2.50 17.88
N ILE A 43 -7.76 -3.44 17.00
CA ILE A 43 -9.13 -3.96 16.87
C ILE A 43 -9.60 -4.57 18.20
N GLN A 44 -8.78 -5.42 18.82
CA GLN A 44 -9.12 -6.05 20.10
C GLN A 44 -9.24 -5.02 21.24
N LEU A 45 -8.39 -3.98 21.24
CA LEU A 45 -8.51 -2.89 22.20
C LEU A 45 -9.82 -2.11 22.02
N LEU A 46 -10.18 -1.77 20.78
CA LEU A 46 -11.44 -1.08 20.47
C LEU A 46 -12.65 -1.92 20.91
N LEU A 47 -12.67 -3.21 20.61
CA LEU A 47 -13.73 -4.13 21.04
C LEU A 47 -13.80 -4.30 22.56
N GLY A 48 -12.67 -4.20 23.26
CA GLY A 48 -12.63 -4.34 24.72
C GLY A 48 -13.02 -3.08 25.49
N VAL A 49 -12.85 -1.90 24.87
CA VAL A 49 -13.08 -0.59 25.52
C VAL A 49 -14.40 0.06 25.06
N THR A 50 -14.93 -0.36 23.91
CA THR A 50 -16.14 0.23 23.31
C THR A 50 -17.13 -0.85 22.88
N GLU A 51 -18.43 -0.52 22.91
CA GLU A 51 -19.50 -1.42 22.44
C GLU A 51 -19.74 -1.26 20.93
N ILE A 52 -18.68 -1.37 20.14
CA ILE A 52 -18.77 -1.30 18.67
C ILE A 52 -18.67 -2.68 18.04
N THR A 53 -19.18 -2.81 16.82
CA THR A 53 -19.06 -4.04 16.05
C THR A 53 -17.61 -4.26 15.57
N ARG A 54 -17.25 -5.51 15.26
CA ARG A 54 -15.93 -5.82 14.70
C ARG A 54 -15.66 -5.09 13.39
N ASP A 55 -16.69 -4.93 12.57
CA ASP A 55 -16.59 -4.21 11.30
C ASP A 55 -16.26 -2.73 11.54
N GLU A 56 -16.94 -2.08 12.48
CA GLU A 56 -16.63 -0.70 12.88
C GLU A 56 -15.22 -0.58 13.47
N ALA A 57 -14.82 -1.49 14.35
CA ALA A 57 -13.47 -1.51 14.93
C ALA A 57 -12.39 -1.66 13.84
N SER A 58 -12.64 -2.47 12.82
CA SER A 58 -11.74 -2.65 11.68
C SER A 58 -11.63 -1.40 10.81
N ALA A 59 -12.74 -0.67 10.61
CA ALA A 59 -12.77 0.59 9.89
C ALA A 59 -11.97 1.66 10.65
N TRP A 60 -12.21 1.80 11.96
CA TRP A 60 -11.45 2.72 12.81
C TRP A 60 -9.96 2.41 12.85
N THR A 61 -9.59 1.13 12.94
CA THR A 61 -8.19 0.70 12.89
C THR A 61 -7.54 1.05 11.56
N SER A 62 -8.24 0.86 10.45
CA SER A 62 -7.75 1.21 9.11
C SER A 62 -7.50 2.71 8.99
N ILE A 63 -8.44 3.53 9.46
CA ILE A 63 -8.30 5.01 9.49
C ILE A 63 -7.08 5.41 10.33
N LEU A 64 -6.93 4.83 11.52
CA LEU A 64 -5.81 5.11 12.42
C LEU A 64 -4.46 4.76 11.76
N LEU A 65 -4.35 3.58 11.16
CA LEU A 65 -3.12 3.15 10.49
C LEU A 65 -2.76 4.05 9.30
N VAL A 66 -3.75 4.46 8.51
CA VAL A 66 -3.55 5.41 7.42
C VAL A 66 -3.08 6.76 7.97
N ALA A 67 -3.71 7.27 9.03
CA ALA A 67 -3.32 8.54 9.64
C ALA A 67 -1.89 8.49 10.18
N VAL A 68 -1.53 7.44 10.93
CA VAL A 68 -0.17 7.25 11.46
C VAL A 68 0.85 7.13 10.33
N ALA A 69 0.53 6.39 9.26
CA ALA A 69 1.41 6.29 8.10
C ALA A 69 1.65 7.66 7.45
N ILE A 70 0.59 8.44 7.18
CA ILE A 70 0.71 9.79 6.59
C ILE A 70 1.53 10.71 7.48
N LEU A 71 1.33 10.66 8.81
CA LEU A 71 2.13 11.46 9.75
C LEU A 71 3.62 11.06 9.71
N LEU A 72 3.93 9.77 9.70
CA LEU A 72 5.30 9.28 9.58
C LEU A 72 5.92 9.64 8.23
N THR A 73 5.14 9.66 7.15
CA THR A 73 5.55 10.12 5.81
C THR A 73 5.89 11.61 5.84
N ALA A 74 5.02 12.44 6.45
CA ALA A 74 5.22 13.88 6.56
C ALA A 74 6.48 14.25 7.37
N ILE A 75 6.83 13.44 8.38
CA ILE A 75 8.05 13.62 9.18
C ILE A 75 9.29 13.03 8.46
N GLY A 76 9.11 12.28 7.36
CA GLY A 76 10.20 11.66 6.58
C GLY A 76 10.77 10.38 7.21
N VAL A 77 10.10 9.81 8.20
CA VAL A 77 10.55 8.57 8.87
C VAL A 77 10.03 7.34 8.14
N PHE A 78 8.85 7.43 7.53
CA PHE A 78 8.22 6.29 6.86
C PHE A 78 9.09 5.76 5.71
N ASP A 79 9.70 6.62 4.91
CA ASP A 79 10.51 6.19 3.77
C ASP A 79 11.77 5.41 4.20
N ASN A 80 12.36 5.76 5.34
CA ASN A 80 13.47 5.00 5.93
C ASN A 80 13.02 3.61 6.41
N ILE A 81 11.84 3.54 7.04
CA ILE A 81 11.23 2.27 7.45
C ILE A 81 10.90 1.43 6.22
N ALA A 82 10.37 2.03 5.17
CA ALA A 82 10.00 1.35 3.93
C ALA A 82 11.23 0.82 3.18
N GLN A 83 12.33 1.56 3.16
CA GLN A 83 13.59 1.10 2.56
C GLN A 83 14.17 -0.10 3.32
N PHE A 84 14.04 -0.13 4.65
CA PHE A 84 14.50 -1.24 5.48
C PHE A 84 13.60 -2.48 5.38
N ALA A 85 12.28 -2.28 5.37
CA ALA A 85 11.26 -3.32 5.34
C ALA A 85 11.01 -3.89 3.93
N GLY A 86 11.39 -3.15 2.89
CA GLY A 86 11.17 -3.52 1.49
C GLY A 86 9.69 -3.70 1.18
N GLY A 87 9.34 -4.80 0.50
CA GLY A 87 7.95 -5.10 0.12
C GLY A 87 6.98 -5.28 1.29
N GLY A 88 7.47 -5.50 2.51
CA GLY A 88 6.65 -5.76 3.69
C GLY A 88 5.81 -4.57 4.16
N THR A 89 6.29 -3.35 3.93
CA THR A 89 5.55 -2.10 4.22
C THR A 89 4.71 -1.62 3.05
N LEU A 90 4.96 -2.12 1.84
CA LEU A 90 4.23 -1.76 0.62
C LEU A 90 2.90 -2.50 0.48
N LEU A 91 2.82 -3.73 1.01
CA LEU A 91 1.63 -4.59 0.90
C LEU A 91 0.46 -4.16 1.84
N PRO A 92 0.69 -3.72 3.08
CA PRO A 92 -0.36 -3.22 3.96
C PRO A 92 -0.89 -1.83 3.54
N ILE A 93 -2.06 -1.44 4.05
CA ILE A 93 -2.70 -0.13 3.76
C ILE A 93 -1.80 1.08 4.04
N THR A 94 -0.85 0.94 4.97
CA THR A 94 0.17 1.95 5.30
C THR A 94 1.09 2.28 4.13
N GLY A 95 1.41 1.30 3.29
CA GLY A 95 2.24 1.50 2.10
C GLY A 95 1.52 2.30 1.02
N PHE A 96 0.23 2.02 0.83
CA PHE A 96 -0.63 2.83 -0.05
C PHE A 96 -0.75 4.27 0.46
N ALA A 97 -0.91 4.46 1.77
CA ALA A 97 -0.96 5.78 2.38
C ALA A 97 0.32 6.59 2.12
N ASN A 98 1.51 5.99 2.29
CA ASN A 98 2.79 6.62 1.94
C ASN A 98 2.88 6.95 0.44
N ALA A 99 2.54 6.00 -0.43
CA ALA A 99 2.60 6.18 -1.88
C ALA A 99 1.69 7.31 -2.39
N VAL A 100 0.62 7.64 -1.66
CA VAL A 100 -0.25 8.79 -1.93
C VAL A 100 0.28 10.07 -1.27
N ALA A 101 0.74 9.99 -0.02
CA ALA A 101 1.17 11.17 0.75
C ALA A 101 2.50 11.75 0.26
N SER A 102 3.50 10.93 -0.09
CA SER A 102 4.80 11.41 -0.58
C SER A 102 4.67 12.33 -1.81
N PRO A 103 3.99 11.95 -2.91
CA PRO A 103 3.83 12.85 -4.06
C PRO A 103 2.94 14.07 -3.76
N ALA A 104 2.04 13.97 -2.77
CA ALA A 104 1.24 15.11 -2.33
C ALA A 104 2.10 16.19 -1.66
N ILE A 105 3.09 15.77 -0.86
CA ILE A 105 4.04 16.65 -0.18
C ILE A 105 5.00 17.26 -1.22
N ASP A 106 5.56 16.45 -2.12
CA ASP A 106 6.53 16.90 -3.12
C ASP A 106 5.94 17.90 -4.12
N SER A 107 4.70 17.69 -4.56
CA SER A 107 4.01 18.54 -5.53
C SER A 107 3.15 19.63 -4.89
N HIS A 108 3.37 19.96 -3.61
CA HIS A 108 2.64 21.03 -2.92
C HIS A 108 2.80 22.40 -3.61
N SER A 109 3.96 22.66 -4.22
CA SER A 109 4.26 23.90 -4.96
C SER A 109 3.53 24.02 -6.31
N GLU A 110 3.04 22.91 -6.87
CA GLU A 110 2.37 22.84 -8.18
C GLU A 110 0.86 23.15 -8.09
N GLY A 111 0.35 23.39 -6.88
CA GLY A 111 -1.06 23.72 -6.62
C GLY A 111 -1.97 22.50 -6.44
N LEU A 112 -3.19 22.74 -5.96
CA LEU A 112 -4.09 21.66 -5.51
C LEU A 112 -4.60 20.77 -6.64
N VAL A 113 -4.94 21.34 -7.80
CA VAL A 113 -5.60 20.60 -8.89
C VAL A 113 -4.59 19.99 -9.86
N LEU A 114 -3.71 20.83 -10.41
CA LEU A 114 -2.74 20.41 -11.45
C LEU A 114 -1.50 19.71 -10.86
N GLY A 115 -1.15 20.00 -9.60
CA GLY A 115 -0.06 19.38 -8.87
C GLY A 115 -0.51 18.20 -8.03
N ILE A 116 -0.92 18.49 -6.79
CA ILE A 116 -1.27 17.49 -5.77
C ILE A 116 -2.33 16.50 -6.27
N GLY A 117 -3.45 17.01 -6.79
CA GLY A 117 -4.56 16.20 -7.27
C GLY A 117 -4.16 15.27 -8.41
N ALA A 118 -3.47 15.79 -9.43
CA ALA A 118 -3.01 14.99 -10.56
C ALA A 118 -2.04 13.87 -10.12
N LYS A 119 -1.11 14.17 -9.21
CA LYS A 119 -0.07 13.22 -8.77
C LYS A 119 -0.60 12.15 -7.82
N ILE A 120 -1.52 12.50 -6.93
CA ILE A 120 -2.22 11.50 -6.10
C ILE A 120 -3.05 10.57 -6.99
N PHE A 121 -3.72 11.13 -8.02
CA PHE A 121 -4.61 10.36 -8.88
C PHE A 121 -3.87 9.34 -9.77
N THR A 122 -2.58 9.54 -10.09
CA THR A 122 -1.82 8.51 -10.81
C THR A 122 -1.62 7.24 -9.98
N VAL A 123 -1.61 7.35 -8.64
CA VAL A 123 -1.47 6.22 -7.72
C VAL A 123 -2.84 5.68 -7.31
N ALA A 124 -3.76 6.55 -6.90
CA ALA A 124 -5.09 6.15 -6.41
C ALA A 124 -6.07 5.81 -7.54
N GLY A 125 -5.94 6.45 -8.71
CA GLY A 125 -6.85 6.29 -9.84
C GLY A 125 -6.95 4.85 -10.35
N PRO A 126 -5.84 4.13 -10.60
CA PRO A 126 -5.89 2.71 -10.97
C PRO A 126 -6.60 1.85 -9.92
N VAL A 127 -6.35 2.08 -8.63
CA VAL A 127 -6.96 1.31 -7.52
C VAL A 127 -8.48 1.52 -7.50
N LEU A 128 -8.92 2.77 -7.62
CA LEU A 128 -10.35 3.11 -7.66
C LEU A 128 -11.04 2.54 -8.90
N LEU A 129 -10.43 2.69 -10.08
CA LEU A 129 -11.01 2.21 -11.35
C LEU A 129 -11.13 0.68 -11.36
N TYR A 130 -10.03 -0.03 -11.15
CA TYR A 130 -10.03 -1.49 -11.22
C TYR A 130 -10.75 -2.12 -10.04
N GLY A 131 -10.69 -1.51 -8.84
CA GLY A 131 -11.41 -2.00 -7.67
C GLY A 131 -12.93 -1.93 -7.85
N THR A 132 -13.46 -0.78 -8.26
CA THR A 132 -14.91 -0.62 -8.48
C THR A 132 -15.41 -1.42 -9.69
N ALA A 133 -14.63 -1.48 -10.77
CA ALA A 133 -14.97 -2.31 -11.93
C ALA A 133 -15.01 -3.80 -11.58
N ALA A 134 -13.98 -4.33 -10.90
CA ALA A 134 -13.93 -5.72 -10.47
C ALA A 134 -15.07 -6.06 -9.49
N GLY A 135 -15.36 -5.17 -8.54
CA GLY A 135 -16.49 -5.32 -7.61
C GLY A 135 -17.84 -5.36 -8.32
N THR A 136 -18.03 -4.52 -9.35
CA THR A 136 -19.25 -4.50 -10.16
C THR A 136 -19.41 -5.80 -10.96
N VAL A 137 -18.34 -6.25 -11.62
CA VAL A 137 -18.34 -7.52 -12.37
C VAL A 137 -18.64 -8.69 -11.44
N TYR A 138 -18.00 -8.76 -10.28
CA TYR A 138 -18.24 -9.80 -9.28
C TYR A 138 -19.69 -9.76 -8.76
N GLY A 139 -20.21 -8.56 -8.47
CA GLY A 139 -21.61 -8.38 -8.04
C GLY A 139 -22.63 -8.87 -9.07
N ILE A 140 -22.38 -8.62 -10.37
CA ILE A 140 -23.23 -9.12 -11.46
C ILE A 140 -23.18 -10.66 -11.53
N ILE A 141 -21.97 -11.25 -11.46
CA ILE A 141 -21.80 -12.71 -11.48
C ILE A 141 -22.55 -13.34 -10.30
N TYR A 142 -22.37 -12.80 -9.09
CA TYR A 142 -23.05 -13.29 -7.90
C TYR A 142 -24.57 -13.21 -8.03
N TRP A 143 -25.10 -12.09 -8.56
CA TRP A 143 -26.53 -11.91 -8.78
C TRP A 143 -27.11 -12.96 -9.75
N ILE A 144 -26.44 -13.22 -10.88
CA ILE A 144 -26.86 -14.24 -11.85
C ILE A 144 -26.81 -15.64 -11.23
N CYS A 145 -25.74 -15.99 -10.53
CA CYS A 145 -25.63 -17.28 -9.85
C CYS A 145 -26.74 -17.47 -8.81
N THR A 146 -27.07 -16.42 -8.06
CA THR A 146 -28.14 -16.47 -7.06
C THR A 146 -29.51 -16.67 -7.70
N LEU A 147 -29.77 -16.07 -8.88
CA LEU A 147 -31.01 -16.28 -9.62
C LEU A 147 -31.16 -17.68 -10.23
N ILE A 148 -30.05 -18.36 -10.53
CA ILE A 148 -30.06 -19.73 -11.07
C ILE A 148 -30.26 -20.76 -9.96
N TRP A 149 -29.84 -20.43 -8.73
CA TRP A 149 -29.89 -21.32 -7.57
C TRP A 149 -31.07 -21.04 -6.61
N ALA A 150 -31.87 -20.01 -6.90
CA ALA A 150 -33.12 -19.68 -6.20
C ALA A 150 -34.33 -20.14 -7.03
#